data_AF-A0A4Q0U6T6-F1
#
_entry.id   AF-A0A4Q0U6T6-F1
#
_cell.length_a   1.000
_cell.length_b   1.000
_cell.length_c   1.000
_cell.angle_alpha   90.00
_cell.angle_beta   90.00
_cell.angle_gamma   90.00
#
_symmetry.space_group_name_H-M   'P 1'
#
loop_
_entity.id
_entity.type
_entity.pdbx_description
1 polymer ?
#
loop_
_entity_poly.entity_id
_entity_poly.type
_entity_poly.pdbx_seq_one_letter_code
_entity_poly.pdbx_strand_id
1 'polypeptide(L)' 'MLRYVQQTERWNQKFVKYLRDGIFELRVEYGGNAYRIFFILDDGNIVVLFNGFMKKTQKTPQQELEKATKLKEEYYESK' A
#
# COMPACT_ATOMS: atom_id res chain seq x y z
N MET A 1 9.53 14.38 26.91
CA MET A 1 10.14 15.04 25.74
C MET A 1 11.07 14.02 25.07
N LEU A 2 10.57 13.24 24.12
CA LEU A 2 11.37 12.67 23.03
C LEU A 2 10.41 12.54 21.85
N ARG A 3 10.68 13.33 20.83
CA ARG A 3 9.85 13.56 19.64
C ARG A 3 9.63 12.23 18.90
N TYR A 4 8.41 11.70 18.93
CA TYR A 4 7.88 10.92 17.81
C TYR A 4 7.45 11.88 16.70
N VAL A 5 8.41 12.68 16.23
CA VAL A 5 8.36 13.25 14.89
C VAL A 5 8.94 12.16 13.99
N GLN A 6 8.24 11.02 13.91
CA GLN A 6 8.35 10.20 12.71
C GLN A 6 7.54 10.97 11.66
N GLN A 7 8.24 11.96 11.12
CA GLN A 7 8.10 12.49 9.77
C GLN A 7 6.87 11.89 9.10
N THR A 8 5.72 12.55 9.30
CA THR A 8 4.57 12.33 8.45
C THR A 8 5.02 12.83 7.09
N GLU A 9 5.72 11.97 6.35
CA GLU A 9 5.88 12.11 4.91
C GLU A 9 4.47 12.41 4.42
N ARG A 10 4.27 13.67 4.02
CA ARG A 10 2.94 14.23 3.83
C ARG A 10 2.47 13.75 2.47
N TRP A 11 2.23 12.44 2.40
CA TRP A 11 1.87 11.77 1.18
C TRP A 11 0.56 12.36 0.71
N ASN A 12 0.56 12.77 -0.55
CA ASN A 12 -0.62 13.32 -1.14
C ASN A 12 -1.69 12.22 -1.17
N GLN A 13 -2.78 12.44 -0.43
CA GLN A 13 -3.90 11.49 -0.31
C GLN A 13 -4.54 11.15 -1.66
N LYS A 14 -4.29 11.95 -2.69
CA LYS A 14 -4.65 11.65 -4.08
C LYS A 14 -3.92 10.41 -4.60
N PHE A 15 -2.63 10.26 -4.26
CA PHE A 15 -1.76 9.22 -4.79
C PHE A 15 -1.52 8.09 -3.80
N VAL A 16 -1.52 8.35 -2.50
CA VAL A 16 -1.28 7.31 -1.49
C VAL A 16 -2.39 7.31 -0.46
N LYS A 17 -2.88 6.12 -0.11
CA LYS A 17 -3.88 5.93 0.91
C LYS A 17 -3.43 4.84 1.89
N TYR A 18 -3.43 5.15 3.18
CA TYR A 18 -3.35 4.11 4.20
C TYR A 18 -4.64 3.28 4.20
N LEU A 19 -4.50 1.96 4.27
CA LEU A 19 -5.64 1.04 4.37
C LEU A 19 -5.79 0.51 5.79
N ARG A 20 -4.93 -0.41 6.20
CA ARG A 20 -4.87 -1.02 7.54
C ARG A 20 -3.56 -1.79 7.71
N ASP A 21 -3.21 -2.14 8.94
CA ASP A 21 -2.13 -3.05 9.29
C ASP A 21 -0.78 -2.72 8.61
N GLY A 22 -0.47 -1.44 8.45
CA GLY A 22 0.77 -0.99 7.77
C GLY A 22 0.77 -1.17 6.25
N ILE A 23 -0.36 -1.55 5.65
CA ILE A 23 -0.54 -1.65 4.19
C ILE A 23 -1.03 -0.31 3.65
N PHE A 24 -0.35 0.15 2.61
CA PHE A 24 -0.66 1.35 1.86
C PHE A 24 -1.07 1.01 0.43
N GLU A 25 -1.90 1.86 -0.15
CA GLU A 25 -2.38 1.80 -1.53
C GLU A 25 -1.76 2.97 -2.31
N LEU A 26 -0.98 2.66 -3.35
CA LEU A 26 -0.56 3.61 -4.37
C LEU A 26 -1.59 3.66 -5.49
N ARG A 27 -2.00 4.87 -5.86
CA ARG A 27 -3.02 5.18 -6.86
C ARG A 27 -2.35 5.74 -8.10
N VAL A 28 -2.30 4.93 -9.15
CA VAL A 28 -1.71 5.31 -10.44
C VAL A 28 -2.84 5.44 -11.46
N GLU A 29 -2.80 6.49 -12.26
CA GLU A 29 -3.69 6.68 -13.42
C GLU A 29 -2.80 6.75 -14.66
N TYR A 30 -3.00 5.82 -15.60
CA TYR A 30 -2.21 5.73 -16.82
C TYR A 30 -3.06 5.26 -17.99
N GLY A 31 -3.03 5.99 -19.10
CA GLY A 31 -3.77 5.64 -20.32
C GLY A 31 -5.28 5.49 -20.12
N GLY A 32 -5.87 6.28 -19.22
CA GLY A 32 -7.29 6.20 -18.86
C GLY A 32 -7.65 5.06 -17.90
N ASN A 33 -6.68 4.22 -17.52
CA ASN A 33 -6.87 3.15 -16.56
C ASN A 33 -6.38 3.57 -15.17
N ALA A 34 -7.11 3.15 -14.13
CA ALA A 34 -6.72 3.38 -12.74
C ALA A 34 -6.15 2.08 -12.16
N TYR A 35 -4.88 2.11 -11.76
CA TYR A 35 -4.19 1.01 -11.10
C TYR A 35 -4.06 1.28 -9.60
N ARG A 36 -4.12 0.22 -8.82
CA ARG A 36 -3.92 0.23 -7.38
C ARG A 36 -2.84 -0.79 -7.06
N ILE A 37 -1.79 -0.34 -6.41
CA ILE A 37 -0.65 -1.18 -6.01
C ILE A 37 -0.55 -1.11 -4.50
N PHE A 38 -0.43 -2.27 -3.84
CA PHE A 38 -0.22 -2.27 -2.40
C PHE A 38 1.26 -2.34 -2.06
N PHE A 39 1.63 -1.69 -0.97
CA PHE A 39 2.99 -1.67 -0.49
C PHE A 39 3.01 -1.49 1.03
N ILE A 40 4.13 -1.86 1.63
CA ILE A 40 4.43 -1.61 3.04
C ILE A 40 5.68 -0.75 3.15
N LEU A 41 5.84 -0.11 4.29
CA LEU A 41 7.09 0.54 4.67
C LEU A 41 7.85 -0.39 5.61
N ASP A 42 9.09 -0.67 5.27
CA ASP A 42 9.99 -1.51 6.08
C ASP A 42 11.36 -0.84 6.18
N ASP A 43 11.77 -0.48 7.40
CA ASP A 43 13.03 0.25 7.68
C ASP A 43 13.26 1.50 6.80
N GLY A 44 12.18 2.22 6.47
CA GLY A 44 12.21 3.40 5.59
C GLY A 44 12.18 3.10 4.09
N ASN A 45 12.15 1.83 3.70
CA ASN A 45 12.07 1.38 2.31
C ASN A 45 10.63 1.06 1.91
N ILE A 46 10.29 1.30 0.64
CA ILE A 46 9.03 0.89 0.05
C ILE A 46 9.18 -0.56 -0.43
N VAL A 47 8.43 -1.47 0.17
CA VAL A 47 8.34 -2.86 -0.26
C VAL A 47 7.01 -3.05 -0.98
N VAL A 48 7.08 -3.26 -2.29
CA VAL A 48 5.91 -3.49 -3.13
C VAL A 48 5.41 -4.91 -2.93
N LEU A 49 4.16 -5.02 -2.46
CA LEU A 49 3.45 -6.28 -2.44
C LEU A 49 2.95 -6.48 -3.89
N PHE A 50 3.39 -7.52 -4.59
CA PHE A 50 3.15 -7.73 -6.03
C PHE A 50 1.67 -7.89 -6.45
N ASN A 51 0.72 -7.54 -5.58
CA ASN A 51 -0.69 -7.47 -5.84
C ASN A 51 -1.11 -6.04 -6.26
N GLY A 52 -0.79 -5.72 -7.51
CA GLY A 52 -1.38 -4.59 -8.23
C GLY A 52 -2.61 -5.04 -9.02
N PHE A 53 -3.69 -4.25 -8.99
CA PHE A 53 -4.88 -4.52 -9.80
C PHE A 53 -5.34 -3.28 -10.57
N MET A 54 -5.92 -3.52 -11.74
CA MET A 54 -6.64 -2.50 -12.47
C MET A 54 -8.04 -2.35 -11.85
N LYS A 55 -8.38 -1.13 -11.45
CA LYS A 55 -9.67 -0.78 -10.87
C LYS A 55 -10.77 -0.98 -11.91
N LYS A 56 -11.47 -2.11 -11.83
CA LYS A 56 -12.70 -2.37 -12.61
C LYS A 56 -13.97 -1.91 -11.86
N THR A 57 -13.87 -1.69 -10.54
CA THR A 57 -14.99 -1.33 -9.66
C THR A 57 -14.61 -0.18 -8.71
N GLN A 58 -15.59 0.54 -8.15
CA GLN A 58 -15.31 1.76 -7.35
C GLN A 58 -14.55 1.49 -6.04
N LYS A 59 -14.77 0.32 -5.43
CA LYS A 59 -14.20 -0.10 -4.15
C LYS A 59 -13.05 -1.09 -4.36
N THR A 60 -12.04 -1.02 -3.51
CA THR A 60 -10.96 -2.01 -3.42
C THR A 60 -11.58 -3.37 -3.06
N PRO A 61 -11.43 -4.41 -3.91
CA PRO A 61 -11.96 -5.73 -3.61
C PRO A 61 -11.33 -6.29 -2.33
N GLN A 62 -12.15 -6.81 -1.42
CA GLN A 62 -11.68 -7.34 -0.13
C GLN A 62 -10.66 -8.47 -0.32
N GLN A 63 -10.86 -9.31 -1.34
CA GLN A 63 -9.94 -10.39 -1.70
C GLN A 63 -8.52 -9.90 -2.01
N GLU A 64 -8.38 -8.74 -2.65
CA GLU A 64 -7.06 -8.18 -2.98
C GLU A 64 -6.36 -7.66 -1.73
N LEU A 65 -7.12 -7.13 -0.76
CA LEU A 65 -6.58 -6.72 0.54
C LEU A 65 -6.16 -7.93 1.38
N GLU A 66 -6.92 -9.02 1.36
CA GLU A 66 -6.56 -10.27 2.05
C GLU A 66 -5.27 -10.86 1.47
N LYS A 67 -5.11 -10.86 0.14
CA LYS A 67 -3.84 -11.21 -0.51
C LYS A 67 -2.69 -10.30 -0.06
N ALA A 68 -2.94 -8.99 0.08
CA ALA A 68 -1.93 -8.04 0.56
C ALA A 68 -1.44 -8.40 1.96
N THR A 69 -2.37 -8.73 2.85
CA THR A 69 -2.05 -9.17 4.21
C THR A 69 -1.19 -10.44 4.19
N LYS A 70 -1.57 -11.45 3.40
CA LYS A 70 -0.81 -12.69 3.27
C LYS A 70 0.60 -12.47 2.71
N LEU A 71 0.74 -11.66 1.65
CA LEU A 71 2.04 -11.32 1.07
C LEU A 71 2.94 -10.56 2.05
N LYS A 72 2.35 -9.69 2.87
CA LYS A 72 3.08 -8.99 3.93
C LYS A 72 3.61 -10.00 4.96
N GLU A 73 2.78 -10.93 5.42
CA GLU A 73 3.18 -11.98 6.37
C GLU A 73 4.32 -12.82 5.78
N GLU A 74 4.17 -13.29 4.54
CA GLU A 74 5.20 -14.05 3.82
C GLU A 74 6.52 -13.26 3.67
N TYR A 75 6.44 -11.95 3.42
CA TYR A 75 7.62 -11.09 3.38
C TYR A 75 8.37 -11.05 4.72
N TYR A 76 7.65 -10.90 5.84
CA TYR A 76 8.28 -10.85 7.16
C TYR A 76 8.75 -12.22 7.66
N GLU A 77 8.14 -13.32 7.23
CA GLU A 77 8.60 -14.68 7.53
C GLU A 77 9.88 -15.05 6.75
N SER A 78 10.09 -14.45 5.58
CA SER A 78 11.25 -14.71 4.72
C SER A 78 12.43 -13.72 4.91
N LYS A 79 12.26 -12.72 5.76
CA LYS A 79 13.28 -11.73 6.13
C LYS A 79 14.18 -12.24 7.26
#